data_AF-M5RMQ6-F1
#
_entry.id   AF-M5RMQ6-F1
#
_cell.length_a   1.000
_cell.length_b   1.000
_cell.length_c   1.000
_cell.angle_alpha   90.00
_cell.angle_beta   90.00
_cell.angle_gamma   90.00
#
_symmetry.space_group_name_H-M   'P 1'
#
loop_
_entity.id
_entity.type
_entity.pdbx_description
1 polymer ?
#
loop_
_entity_poly.entity_id
_entity_poly.type
_entity_poly.pdbx_seq_one_letter_code
_entity_poly.pdbx_strand_id
1 'polypeptide(L)'
;MPDRTQPVQPNPAQPNLNQPNDAAERAIAGEAIPMGEAIPAGEAIPTGAAQPDDKAPTLLTMADPAGANEPPDPKRRQLRANLTPDELREFLAGADSDIQAIASGTSGIQDPQEAFAEMRRISEMKLEAARRLQNHADANADARSDGARGELQSLSHLAALGDLKSAMALEKLATANLDSDDAALVTDSRLVLIGFAIESLQNGEADAPQRIVQLVKGLANSDASSDIPAMMVMGQARQVLTQFDHDTEAKAVRDTIIELYADSSDPQIAKMAAQLAGNVQFDEIDRLLQQAIEGESIETRKWADAVDALLTASPDLQTVQYLAGAALQFEGLNQYDLAEATYSQLQEQFPDPNTATGQEVQLAVRARESRVDAIGKTFDPDLKSIDGGELSIADYRGKI
;
A
#
# COMPACT_ATOMS: atom_id res chain seq x y z
N MET A 1 47.61 -54.87 -27.96
CA MET A 1 47.81 -54.28 -26.62
C MET A 1 46.90 -53.05 -26.53
N PRO A 2 46.19 -52.85 -25.41
CA PRO A 2 44.76 -53.20 -25.36
C PRO A 2 43.83 -52.04 -24.93
N ASP A 3 42.53 -52.34 -24.96
CA ASP A 3 41.51 -52.00 -23.94
C ASP A 3 40.93 -50.56 -23.88
N ARG A 4 39.62 -50.41 -24.14
CA ARG A 4 38.60 -50.21 -23.09
C ARG A 4 37.20 -49.82 -23.61
N THR A 5 36.24 -50.71 -23.32
CA THR A 5 34.88 -50.48 -22.74
C THR A 5 33.90 -49.47 -23.38
N GLN A 6 32.81 -50.02 -23.94
CA GLN A 6 31.44 -49.45 -23.84
C GLN A 6 30.80 -49.88 -22.50
N PRO A 7 29.83 -49.15 -21.91
CA PRO A 7 28.40 -49.36 -22.24
C PRO A 7 27.51 -48.09 -22.16
N VAL A 8 26.51 -47.94 -23.06
CA VAL A 8 25.05 -48.18 -22.92
C VAL A 8 24.28 -47.11 -22.10
N GLN A 9 23.36 -46.43 -22.81
CA GLN A 9 22.35 -45.47 -22.34
C GLN A 9 21.24 -46.13 -21.50
N PRO A 10 20.50 -45.32 -20.73
CA PRO A 10 19.04 -45.51 -20.71
C PRO A 10 18.24 -44.20 -20.75
N ASN A 11 17.12 -44.25 -21.48
CA ASN A 11 15.90 -43.48 -21.27
C ASN A 11 14.76 -44.28 -21.97
N PRO A 12 13.45 -44.11 -21.71
CA PRO A 12 12.73 -43.45 -20.62
C PRO A 12 11.67 -44.36 -19.95
N ALA A 13 11.06 -43.92 -18.84
CA ALA A 13 9.78 -44.47 -18.37
C ALA A 13 8.81 -43.31 -18.05
N GLN A 14 7.70 -43.26 -18.80
CA GLN A 14 6.46 -42.59 -18.40
C GLN A 14 5.40 -43.69 -18.06
N PRO A 15 4.14 -43.34 -17.76
CA PRO A 15 3.57 -43.27 -16.41
C PRO A 15 2.57 -44.40 -16.16
N ASN A 16 2.28 -44.74 -14.90
CA ASN A 16 1.14 -45.59 -14.59
C ASN A 16 0.11 -44.84 -13.73
N LEU A 17 -1.03 -44.57 -14.37
CA LEU A 17 -2.27 -44.07 -13.82
C LEU A 17 -3.04 -45.26 -13.21
N ASN A 18 -3.21 -45.29 -11.88
CA ASN A 18 -4.35 -45.92 -11.20
C ASN A 18 -4.31 -45.61 -9.68
N GLN A 19 -5.05 -44.55 -9.31
CA GLN A 19 -5.85 -44.22 -8.10
C GLN A 19 -5.83 -45.12 -6.82
N PRO A 20 -6.34 -44.65 -5.63
CA PRO A 20 -7.05 -43.39 -5.33
C PRO A 20 -6.57 -42.61 -4.06
N ASN A 21 -7.13 -41.40 -3.92
CA ASN A 21 -7.20 -40.50 -2.76
C ASN A 21 -6.95 -41.10 -1.36
N ASP A 22 -5.99 -40.49 -0.65
CA ASP A 22 -5.99 -40.32 0.82
C ASP A 22 -5.25 -39.02 1.15
N ALA A 23 -5.91 -37.89 0.90
CA ALA A 23 -5.45 -36.55 1.26
C ALA A 23 -6.49 -35.91 2.18
N ALA A 24 -6.61 -36.44 3.40
CA ALA A 24 -7.42 -35.84 4.45
C ALA A 24 -7.03 -36.41 5.83
N GLU A 25 -5.74 -36.46 6.19
CA GLU A 25 -5.30 -36.67 7.58
C GLU A 25 -3.77 -36.62 7.63
N ARG A 26 -3.20 -35.42 7.84
CA ARG A 26 -1.87 -35.17 8.43
C ARG A 26 -1.54 -33.67 8.34
N ALA A 27 -2.13 -32.90 9.25
CA ALA A 27 -1.71 -31.53 9.50
C ALA A 27 -1.94 -31.15 10.97
N ILE A 28 -1.42 -31.94 11.93
CA ILE A 28 -1.19 -31.47 13.30
C ILE A 28 0.02 -32.23 13.89
N ALA A 29 1.22 -31.67 13.75
CA ALA A 29 2.35 -31.89 14.67
C ALA A 29 3.45 -30.87 14.28
N GLY A 30 3.72 -29.94 15.19
CA GLY A 30 4.45 -28.71 14.89
C GLY A 30 5.97 -28.80 14.90
N GLU A 31 6.57 -27.66 14.59
CA GLU A 31 7.90 -27.30 15.06
C GLU A 31 7.97 -25.77 15.17
N ALA A 32 8.21 -25.28 16.39
CA ALA A 32 8.37 -23.87 16.70
C ALA A 32 9.76 -23.41 16.25
N ILE A 33 9.80 -22.34 15.45
CA ILE A 33 11.01 -21.62 15.02
C ILE A 33 10.74 -20.12 15.28
N PRO A 34 11.73 -19.34 15.77
CA PRO A 34 11.50 -18.27 16.74
C PRO A 34 10.91 -17.00 16.12
N MET A 35 10.14 -16.28 16.94
CA MET A 35 9.65 -14.92 16.70
C MET A 35 10.79 -14.00 16.25
N GLY A 36 10.77 -13.63 14.97
CA GLY A 36 11.50 -12.51 14.43
C GLY A 36 10.74 -11.22 14.72
N GLU A 37 11.42 -10.32 15.44
CA GLU A 37 11.18 -8.89 15.64
C GLU A 37 9.86 -8.29 15.16
N ALA A 38 9.07 -7.85 16.14
CA ALA A 38 8.13 -6.76 15.98
C ALA A 38 8.83 -5.57 15.34
N ILE A 39 8.25 -5.03 14.26
CA ILE A 39 8.70 -3.77 13.66
C ILE A 39 8.62 -2.68 14.73
N PRO A 40 9.75 -2.07 15.13
CA PRO A 40 9.75 -1.01 16.12
C PRO A 40 9.18 0.26 15.49
N ALA A 41 8.34 0.94 16.28
CA ALA A 41 8.05 2.34 16.07
C ALA A 41 9.37 3.13 16.08
N GLY A 42 9.65 3.76 14.94
CA GLY A 42 10.54 4.91 14.74
C GLY A 42 11.86 4.98 15.51
N GLU A 43 12.97 4.79 14.80
CA GLU A 43 14.22 5.49 15.12
C GLU A 43 14.82 6.14 13.87
N ALA A 44 15.28 7.39 14.06
CA ALA A 44 15.75 8.34 13.07
C ALA A 44 17.26 8.21 12.79
N ILE A 45 17.73 8.76 11.66
CA ILE A 45 19.15 9.08 11.41
C ILE A 45 19.26 10.53 10.89
N PRO A 46 20.31 11.32 11.26
CA PRO A 46 20.19 12.74 11.56
C PRO A 46 20.83 13.67 10.51
N THR A 47 20.37 14.93 10.40
CA THR A 47 21.24 16.13 10.36
C THR A 47 20.46 17.47 10.39
N GLY A 48 20.95 18.43 11.19
CA GLY A 48 21.10 19.82 10.75
C GLY A 48 19.97 20.84 10.93
N ALA A 49 19.78 21.32 12.16
CA ALA A 49 19.36 22.67 12.60
C ALA A 49 18.61 23.63 11.63
N ALA A 50 17.33 23.92 11.93
CA ALA A 50 16.76 25.27 12.19
C ALA A 50 15.29 25.16 12.65
N GLN A 51 14.84 26.14 13.43
CA GLN A 51 13.69 26.16 14.37
C GLN A 51 12.37 26.70 13.72
N PRO A 52 11.24 26.82 14.45
CA PRO A 52 9.99 26.06 14.24
C PRO A 52 8.81 26.90 13.67
N ASP A 53 7.82 26.27 13.04
CA ASP A 53 6.41 26.67 13.12
C ASP A 53 5.46 25.63 12.49
N ASP A 54 4.29 25.49 13.13
CA ASP A 54 3.00 24.92 12.71
C ASP A 54 2.78 23.41 12.42
N LYS A 55 2.07 22.80 13.39
CA LYS A 55 0.98 21.79 13.32
C LYS A 55 1.09 20.62 12.33
N ALA A 56 1.40 19.44 12.87
CA ALA A 56 1.17 18.14 12.24
C ALA A 56 -0.32 17.73 12.26
N PRO A 57 -0.82 16.97 11.26
CA PRO A 57 -2.23 16.62 11.13
C PRO A 57 -2.63 15.42 11.98
N THR A 58 -3.81 15.52 12.59
CA THR A 58 -4.46 14.59 13.51
C THR A 58 -5.16 13.45 12.75
N LEU A 59 -4.93 12.20 13.17
CA LEU A 59 -5.77 11.04 12.79
C LEU A 59 -7.02 11.01 13.71
N LEU A 60 -8.20 10.90 13.09
CA LEU A 60 -9.52 10.65 13.70
C LEU A 60 -9.91 11.58 14.87
N THR A 61 -10.36 12.80 14.54
CA THR A 61 -11.08 13.66 15.47
C THR A 61 -12.58 13.37 15.36
N MET A 62 -13.14 12.63 16.32
CA MET A 62 -14.58 12.66 16.61
C MET A 62 -14.82 13.57 17.83
N ALA A 63 -15.99 14.22 17.82
CA ALA A 63 -16.36 15.39 18.60
C ALA A 63 -16.00 15.37 20.10
N ASP A 64 -15.47 16.49 20.58
CA ASP A 64 -15.32 16.85 22.00
C ASP A 64 -16.69 16.93 22.70
N PRO A 65 -16.94 16.16 23.78
CA PRO A 65 -17.68 16.68 24.91
C PRO A 65 -16.65 17.16 25.95
N ALA A 66 -16.62 18.47 26.17
CA ALA A 66 -15.84 19.08 27.24
C ALA A 66 -16.15 18.40 28.59
N GLY A 67 -15.16 17.73 29.19
CA GLY A 67 -15.29 17.18 30.55
C GLY A 67 -14.12 16.31 31.00
N ALA A 68 -13.35 16.83 31.96
CA ALA A 68 -12.47 16.13 32.91
C ALA A 68 -11.09 15.63 32.42
N ASN A 69 -10.09 16.51 32.55
CA ASN A 69 -8.70 16.13 32.82
C ASN A 69 -8.57 15.54 34.23
N GLU A 70 -8.99 14.28 34.43
CA GLU A 70 -8.57 13.49 35.59
C GLU A 70 -7.74 12.30 35.12
N PRO A 71 -6.59 12.00 35.76
CA PRO A 71 -5.85 10.78 35.48
C PRO A 71 -6.75 9.56 35.77
N PRO A 72 -6.66 8.48 34.99
CA PRO A 72 -7.55 7.34 35.14
C PRO A 72 -7.41 6.75 36.55
N ASP A 73 -8.51 6.74 37.33
CA ASP A 73 -8.55 6.09 38.64
C ASP A 73 -8.50 4.57 38.44
N PRO A 74 -7.47 3.85 38.92
CA PRO A 74 -7.39 2.40 38.87
C PRO A 74 -8.48 1.68 39.69
N LYS A 75 -9.38 2.40 40.38
CA LYS A 75 -10.63 1.86 40.95
C LYS A 75 -11.72 1.67 39.89
N ARG A 76 -11.41 0.84 38.90
CA ARG A 76 -12.26 -0.08 38.12
C ARG A 76 -13.65 0.43 37.76
N ARG A 77 -13.84 0.80 36.49
CA ARG A 77 -15.12 0.68 35.78
C ARG A 77 -15.54 -0.80 35.83
N GLN A 78 -16.33 -1.17 36.83
CA GLN A 78 -16.83 -2.54 37.01
C GLN A 78 -18.12 -2.70 36.21
N LEU A 79 -18.19 -3.76 35.41
CA LEU A 79 -19.40 -4.09 34.67
C LEU A 79 -20.46 -4.65 35.63
N ARG A 80 -21.30 -3.75 36.20
CA ARG A 80 -22.41 -4.14 37.09
C ARG A 80 -23.41 -5.03 36.33
N ALA A 81 -24.10 -5.91 37.06
CA ALA A 81 -25.01 -6.90 36.46
C ALA A 81 -26.29 -6.29 35.86
N ASN A 82 -26.76 -5.17 36.40
CA ASN A 82 -28.06 -4.57 36.09
C ASN A 82 -27.93 -3.20 35.40
N LEU A 83 -26.96 -3.06 34.50
CA LEU A 83 -26.80 -1.82 33.73
C LEU A 83 -27.91 -1.71 32.69
N THR A 84 -28.48 -0.53 32.57
CA THR A 84 -29.41 -0.17 31.50
C THR A 84 -28.69 -0.10 30.15
N PRO A 85 -29.41 -0.14 29.00
CA PRO A 85 -28.80 0.00 27.68
C PRO A 85 -27.96 1.27 27.52
N ASP A 86 -28.40 2.40 28.08
CA ASP A 86 -27.64 3.66 27.98
C ASP A 86 -26.37 3.62 28.85
N GLU A 87 -26.44 3.07 30.06
CA GLU A 87 -25.25 2.86 30.91
C GLU A 87 -24.26 1.86 30.28
N LEU A 88 -24.75 0.85 29.53
CA LEU A 88 -23.90 -0.08 28.79
C LEU A 88 -23.21 0.63 27.62
N ARG A 89 -23.89 1.52 26.89
CA ARG A 89 -23.24 2.35 25.84
C ARG A 89 -22.18 3.28 26.43
N GLU A 90 -22.47 3.93 27.55
CA GLU A 90 -21.50 4.76 28.26
C GLU A 90 -20.28 3.93 28.71
N PHE A 91 -20.51 2.71 29.19
CA PHE A 91 -19.43 1.79 29.53
C PHE A 91 -18.54 1.46 28.33
N LEU A 92 -19.14 1.17 27.16
CA LEU A 92 -18.40 0.88 25.93
C LEU A 92 -17.52 2.06 25.51
N ALA A 93 -18.09 3.27 25.46
CA ALA A 93 -17.36 4.48 25.10
C ALA A 93 -16.21 4.77 26.08
N GLY A 94 -16.44 4.59 27.38
CA GLY A 94 -15.39 4.73 28.38
C GLY A 94 -14.28 3.70 28.18
N ALA A 95 -14.62 2.45 27.89
CA ALA A 95 -13.63 1.37 27.71
C ALA A 95 -12.67 1.68 26.55
N ASP A 96 -13.16 2.30 25.47
CA ASP A 96 -12.33 2.75 24.36
C ASP A 96 -11.38 3.88 24.76
N SER A 97 -11.87 4.85 25.53
CA SER A 97 -11.02 5.91 26.08
C SER A 97 -9.90 5.35 26.96
N ASP A 98 -10.18 4.33 27.77
CA ASP A 98 -9.16 3.73 28.63
C ASP A 98 -8.12 2.95 27.82
N ILE A 99 -8.55 2.17 26.83
CA ILE A 99 -7.65 1.43 25.93
C ILE A 99 -6.73 2.43 25.20
N GLN A 100 -7.28 3.54 24.70
CA GLN A 100 -6.50 4.59 24.04
C GLN A 100 -5.53 5.29 25.02
N ALA A 101 -5.96 5.55 26.26
CA ALA A 101 -5.09 6.12 27.28
C ALA A 101 -3.91 5.20 27.62
N ILE A 102 -4.14 3.89 27.65
CA ILE A 102 -3.07 2.91 27.87
C ILE A 102 -2.13 2.84 26.67
N ALA A 103 -2.69 2.73 25.46
CA ALA A 103 -1.90 2.65 24.22
C ALA A 103 -1.04 3.91 23.97
N SER A 104 -1.54 5.08 24.34
CA SER A 104 -0.81 6.36 24.23
C SER A 104 0.17 6.63 25.37
N GLY A 105 0.25 5.76 26.38
CA GLY A 105 1.09 5.94 27.56
C GLY A 105 0.58 7.03 28.54
N THR A 106 -0.61 7.58 28.32
CA THR A 106 -1.20 8.61 29.19
C THR A 106 -1.91 8.03 30.41
N SER A 107 -2.08 6.70 30.47
CA SER A 107 -2.66 5.99 31.61
C SER A 107 -1.85 6.03 32.90
N GLY A 108 -0.57 6.43 32.83
CA GLY A 108 0.35 6.39 33.96
C GLY A 108 0.91 5.01 34.29
N ILE A 109 0.52 3.96 33.54
CA ILE A 109 1.13 2.63 33.64
C ILE A 109 2.51 2.66 32.98
N GLN A 110 3.56 2.44 33.76
CA GLN A 110 4.95 2.49 33.28
C GLN A 110 5.47 1.12 32.83
N ASP A 111 4.91 0.03 33.36
CA ASP A 111 5.31 -1.34 33.00
C ASP A 111 4.54 -1.80 31.75
N PRO A 112 5.24 -2.13 30.64
CA PRO A 112 4.61 -2.66 29.44
C PRO A 112 3.79 -3.94 29.68
N GLN A 113 4.21 -4.80 30.62
CA GLN A 113 3.47 -6.03 30.91
C GLN A 113 2.16 -5.75 31.66
N GLU A 114 2.19 -4.79 32.57
CA GLU A 114 1.00 -4.33 33.29
C GLU A 114 0.03 -3.64 32.34
N ALA A 115 0.54 -2.79 31.43
CA ALA A 115 -0.27 -2.14 30.40
C ALA A 115 -0.96 -3.16 29.48
N PHE A 116 -0.23 -4.19 29.06
CA PHE A 116 -0.77 -5.28 28.25
C PHE A 116 -1.86 -6.08 28.99
N ALA A 117 -1.62 -6.44 30.25
CA ALA A 117 -2.59 -7.15 31.07
C ALA A 117 -3.88 -6.32 31.28
N GLU A 118 -3.74 -5.02 31.49
CA GLU A 118 -4.87 -4.12 31.69
C GLU A 118 -5.67 -3.90 30.40
N MET A 119 -5.00 -3.72 29.25
CA MET A 119 -5.69 -3.66 27.94
C MET A 119 -6.50 -4.92 27.66
N ARG A 120 -5.94 -6.10 27.97
CA ARG A 120 -6.67 -7.37 27.85
C ARG A 120 -7.90 -7.40 28.76
N ARG A 121 -7.74 -7.02 30.03
CA ARG A 121 -8.83 -6.99 31.01
C ARG A 121 -9.97 -6.06 30.57
N ILE A 122 -9.65 -4.87 30.07
CA ILE A 122 -10.65 -3.90 29.59
C ILE A 122 -11.34 -4.41 28.34
N SER A 123 -10.60 -5.01 27.40
CA SER A 123 -11.17 -5.58 26.17
C SER A 123 -12.14 -6.74 26.46
N GLU A 124 -11.83 -7.62 27.43
CA GLU A 124 -12.75 -8.68 27.88
C GLU A 124 -14.03 -8.12 28.52
N MET A 125 -13.93 -7.06 29.32
CA MET A 125 -15.11 -6.40 29.89
C MET A 125 -15.93 -5.69 28.82
N LYS A 126 -15.28 -5.04 27.84
CA LYS A 126 -15.95 -4.41 26.70
C LYS A 126 -16.72 -5.44 25.89
N LEU A 127 -16.13 -6.60 25.63
CA LEU A 127 -16.78 -7.72 24.95
C LEU A 127 -18.06 -8.18 25.67
N GLU A 128 -17.98 -8.38 26.98
CA GLU A 128 -19.14 -8.78 27.78
C GLU A 128 -20.22 -7.69 27.81
N ALA A 129 -19.83 -6.41 27.93
CA ALA A 129 -20.76 -5.29 27.90
C ALA A 129 -21.50 -5.19 26.55
N ALA A 130 -20.76 -5.36 25.45
CA ALA A 130 -21.29 -5.33 24.09
C ALA A 130 -22.33 -6.42 23.86
N ARG A 131 -22.03 -7.66 24.29
CA ARG A 131 -22.98 -8.78 24.24
C ARG A 131 -24.21 -8.54 25.09
N ARG A 132 -24.05 -7.95 26.29
CA ARG A 132 -25.20 -7.60 27.14
C ARG A 132 -26.08 -6.55 26.48
N LEU A 133 -25.47 -5.53 25.87
CA LEU A 133 -26.20 -4.47 25.19
C LEU A 133 -26.99 -5.02 23.99
N GLN A 134 -26.35 -5.84 23.16
CA GLN A 134 -26.98 -6.47 21.99
C GLN A 134 -28.17 -7.36 22.38
N ASN A 135 -28.09 -8.06 23.51
CA ASN A 135 -29.12 -8.99 23.97
C ASN A 135 -30.06 -8.40 25.04
N HIS A 136 -29.94 -7.10 25.37
CA HIS A 136 -30.73 -6.49 26.43
C HIS A 136 -32.21 -6.40 26.01
N ALA A 137 -33.12 -6.80 26.90
CA ALA A 137 -34.56 -6.82 26.60
C ALA A 137 -35.10 -5.44 26.19
N ASP A 138 -34.64 -4.40 26.87
CA ASP A 138 -35.03 -3.00 26.62
C ASP A 138 -34.18 -2.28 25.55
N ALA A 139 -33.24 -2.95 24.88
CA ALA A 139 -32.44 -2.32 23.83
C ALA A 139 -33.27 -2.11 22.55
N ASN A 140 -33.25 -0.87 22.05
CA ASN A 140 -33.76 -0.50 20.73
C ASN A 140 -32.80 -0.96 19.61
N ALA A 141 -33.19 -0.76 18.35
CA ALA A 141 -32.39 -1.19 17.20
C ALA A 141 -30.98 -0.58 17.22
N ASP A 142 -30.87 0.73 17.47
CA ASP A 142 -29.60 1.45 17.54
C ASP A 142 -28.68 0.90 18.64
N ALA A 143 -29.22 0.67 19.84
CA ALA A 143 -28.45 0.07 20.93
C ALA A 143 -27.96 -1.34 20.59
N ARG A 144 -28.76 -2.14 19.89
CA ARG A 144 -28.34 -3.48 19.45
C ARG A 144 -27.25 -3.41 18.38
N SER A 145 -27.34 -2.46 17.46
CA SER A 145 -26.28 -2.15 16.48
C SER A 145 -24.99 -1.75 17.20
N ASP A 146 -25.04 -0.82 18.15
CA ASP A 146 -23.88 -0.40 18.95
C ASP A 146 -23.27 -1.57 19.73
N GLY A 147 -24.10 -2.46 20.27
CA GLY A 147 -23.66 -3.71 20.89
C GLY A 147 -22.93 -4.63 19.91
N ALA A 148 -23.48 -4.84 18.71
CA ALA A 148 -22.86 -5.68 17.68
C ALA A 148 -21.52 -5.12 17.19
N ARG A 149 -21.44 -3.81 16.95
CA ARG A 149 -20.21 -3.11 16.59
C ARG A 149 -19.18 -3.16 17.72
N GLY A 150 -19.63 -2.97 18.96
CA GLY A 150 -18.79 -3.08 20.16
C GLY A 150 -18.21 -4.48 20.35
N GLU A 151 -18.95 -5.54 20.01
CA GLU A 151 -18.44 -6.92 20.07
C GLU A 151 -17.32 -7.14 19.05
N LEU A 152 -17.54 -6.69 17.81
CA LEU A 152 -16.55 -6.78 16.72
C LEU A 152 -15.25 -6.05 17.08
N GLN A 153 -15.35 -4.81 17.58
CA GLN A 153 -14.19 -4.04 18.02
C GLN A 153 -13.45 -4.71 19.20
N SER A 154 -14.18 -5.23 20.18
CA SER A 154 -13.58 -5.87 21.36
C SER A 154 -12.81 -7.13 20.98
N LEU A 155 -13.38 -7.95 20.09
CA LEU A 155 -12.71 -9.13 19.55
C LEU A 155 -11.48 -8.74 18.70
N SER A 156 -11.56 -7.64 17.93
CA SER A 156 -10.42 -7.09 17.20
C SER A 156 -9.27 -6.67 18.11
N HIS A 157 -9.56 -6.00 19.23
CA HIS A 157 -8.53 -5.66 20.22
C HIS A 157 -7.90 -6.91 20.83
N LEU A 158 -8.69 -7.91 21.22
CA LEU A 158 -8.17 -9.16 21.77
C LEU A 158 -7.32 -9.94 20.76
N ALA A 159 -7.74 -9.98 19.49
CA ALA A 159 -6.97 -10.58 18.41
C ALA A 159 -5.60 -9.89 18.23
N ALA A 160 -5.58 -8.55 18.24
CA ALA A 160 -4.33 -7.77 18.18
C ALA A 160 -3.40 -8.02 19.39
N LEU A 161 -3.95 -8.42 20.54
CA LEU A 161 -3.20 -8.85 21.73
C LEU A 161 -2.79 -10.35 21.67
N GLY A 162 -2.87 -10.98 20.50
CA GLY A 162 -2.46 -12.36 20.26
C GLY A 162 -3.42 -13.43 20.79
N ASP A 163 -4.67 -13.08 21.11
CA ASP A 163 -5.68 -14.09 21.49
C ASP A 163 -6.28 -14.76 20.24
N LEU A 164 -5.71 -15.91 19.89
CA LEU A 164 -6.16 -16.74 18.76
C LEU A 164 -7.65 -17.11 18.85
N LYS A 165 -8.18 -17.37 20.06
CA LYS A 165 -9.59 -17.73 20.20
C LYS A 165 -10.50 -16.56 19.83
N SER A 166 -10.09 -15.35 20.19
CA SER A 166 -10.81 -14.12 19.81
C SER A 166 -10.66 -13.83 18.32
N ALA A 167 -9.51 -14.08 17.71
CA ALA A 167 -9.32 -13.96 16.26
C ALA A 167 -10.28 -14.87 15.47
N MET A 168 -10.39 -16.15 15.85
CA MET A 168 -11.34 -17.08 15.23
C MET A 168 -12.81 -16.66 15.43
N ALA A 169 -13.14 -16.13 16.62
CA ALA A 169 -14.48 -15.62 16.90
C ALA A 169 -14.79 -14.35 16.10
N LEU A 170 -13.80 -13.48 15.91
CA LEU A 170 -13.89 -12.24 15.14
C LEU A 170 -14.17 -12.53 13.67
N GLU A 171 -13.38 -13.42 13.05
CA GLU A 171 -13.56 -13.78 11.63
C GLU A 171 -14.95 -14.38 11.38
N LYS A 172 -15.38 -15.29 12.26
CA LYS A 172 -16.71 -15.89 12.19
C LYS A 172 -17.82 -14.85 12.33
N LEU A 173 -17.69 -13.92 13.28
CA LEU A 173 -18.66 -12.87 13.52
C LEU A 173 -18.73 -11.90 12.34
N ALA A 174 -17.58 -11.42 11.86
CA ALA A 174 -17.50 -10.52 10.72
C ALA A 174 -18.09 -11.15 9.46
N THR A 175 -17.84 -12.44 9.21
CA THR A 175 -18.46 -13.18 8.10
C THR A 175 -19.98 -13.22 8.22
N ALA A 176 -20.52 -13.54 9.40
CA ALA A 176 -21.96 -13.59 9.63
C ALA A 176 -22.64 -12.22 9.47
N ASN A 177 -21.93 -11.14 9.80
CA ASN A 177 -22.43 -9.78 9.71
C ASN A 177 -22.47 -9.21 8.28
N LEU A 178 -21.90 -9.90 7.29
CA LEU A 178 -21.97 -9.47 5.89
C LEU A 178 -23.41 -9.47 5.34
N ASP A 179 -24.29 -10.27 5.94
CA ASP A 179 -25.72 -10.37 5.59
C ASP A 179 -26.62 -9.53 6.53
N SER A 180 -26.03 -8.63 7.35
CA SER A 180 -26.77 -7.77 8.27
C SER A 180 -27.54 -6.66 7.52
N ASP A 181 -28.71 -6.29 8.05
CA ASP A 181 -29.46 -5.12 7.58
C ASP A 181 -28.79 -3.78 7.98
N ASP A 182 -27.80 -3.82 8.87
CA ASP A 182 -27.02 -2.67 9.30
C ASP A 182 -25.80 -2.44 8.41
N ALA A 183 -25.88 -1.44 7.53
CA ALA A 183 -24.83 -1.09 6.58
C ALA A 183 -23.50 -0.70 7.24
N ALA A 184 -23.53 -0.08 8.42
CA ALA A 184 -22.31 0.27 9.15
C ALA A 184 -21.63 -1.00 9.69
N LEU A 185 -22.40 -1.93 10.24
CA LEU A 185 -21.88 -3.22 10.71
C LEU A 185 -21.31 -4.08 9.57
N VAL A 186 -21.95 -4.08 8.39
CA VAL A 186 -21.43 -4.74 7.19
C VAL A 186 -20.08 -4.15 6.79
N THR A 187 -19.97 -2.82 6.81
CA THR A 187 -18.72 -2.10 6.48
C THR A 187 -17.61 -2.45 7.47
N ASP A 188 -17.86 -2.30 8.77
CA ASP A 188 -16.89 -2.64 9.83
C ASP A 188 -16.41 -4.10 9.71
N SER A 189 -17.33 -5.01 9.36
CA SER A 189 -17.03 -6.43 9.17
C SER A 189 -16.16 -6.70 7.93
N ARG A 190 -16.39 -6.00 6.82
CA ARG A 190 -15.54 -6.11 5.62
C ARG A 190 -14.13 -5.62 5.90
N LEU A 191 -13.96 -4.53 6.63
CA LEU A 191 -12.63 -4.01 7.00
C LEU A 191 -11.83 -5.05 7.79
N VAL A 192 -12.47 -5.69 8.78
CA VAL A 192 -11.87 -6.79 9.55
C VAL A 192 -11.48 -7.97 8.65
N LEU A 193 -12.38 -8.40 7.75
CA LEU A 193 -12.10 -9.53 6.86
C LEU A 193 -10.99 -9.23 5.85
N ILE A 194 -10.82 -7.98 5.42
CA ILE A 194 -9.66 -7.59 4.59
C ILE A 194 -8.37 -7.78 5.38
N GLY A 195 -8.34 -7.41 6.66
CA GLY A 195 -7.20 -7.66 7.55
C GLY A 195 -6.84 -9.15 7.63
N PHE A 196 -7.82 -10.02 7.83
CA PHE A 196 -7.60 -11.48 7.82
C PHE A 196 -7.12 -12.00 6.45
N ALA A 197 -7.67 -11.48 5.36
CA ALA A 197 -7.24 -11.89 4.02
C ALA A 197 -5.80 -11.44 3.71
N ILE A 198 -5.37 -10.27 4.21
CA ILE A 198 -3.98 -9.81 4.15
C ILE A 198 -3.06 -10.76 4.93
N GLU A 199 -3.43 -11.14 6.14
CA GLU A 199 -2.64 -12.10 6.94
C GLU A 199 -2.58 -13.48 6.28
N SER A 200 -3.69 -13.93 5.70
CA SER A 200 -3.76 -15.20 4.96
C SER A 200 -2.83 -15.20 3.74
N LEU A 201 -2.78 -14.08 3.02
CA LEU A 201 -1.84 -13.87 1.91
C LEU A 201 -0.38 -13.94 2.38
N GLN A 202 -0.05 -13.27 3.49
CA GLN A 202 1.29 -13.32 4.07
C GLN A 202 1.70 -14.73 4.51
N ASN A 203 0.72 -15.56 4.89
CA ASN A 203 0.90 -16.97 5.22
C ASN A 203 0.92 -17.91 3.99
N GLY A 204 0.75 -17.38 2.78
CA GLY A 204 0.83 -18.13 1.52
C GLY A 204 -0.45 -18.82 1.08
N GLU A 205 -1.62 -18.41 1.59
CA GLU A 205 -2.92 -18.93 1.14
C GLU A 205 -3.24 -18.44 -0.30
N ALA A 206 -3.46 -19.38 -1.22
CA ALA A 206 -3.49 -19.10 -2.65
C ALA A 206 -4.70 -18.28 -3.12
N ASP A 207 -5.84 -18.35 -2.41
CA ASP A 207 -7.07 -17.63 -2.76
C ASP A 207 -7.25 -16.31 -1.99
N ALA A 208 -6.31 -16.00 -1.09
CA ALA A 208 -6.32 -14.75 -0.32
C ALA A 208 -6.30 -13.49 -1.22
N PRO A 209 -5.53 -13.39 -2.32
CA PRO A 209 -5.55 -12.22 -3.20
C PRO A 209 -6.94 -11.92 -3.76
N GLN A 210 -7.66 -12.94 -4.23
CA GLN A 210 -8.99 -12.76 -4.80
C GLN A 210 -10.01 -12.42 -3.73
N ARG A 211 -9.87 -12.98 -2.52
CA ARG A 211 -10.71 -12.64 -1.36
C ARG A 211 -10.57 -11.16 -0.98
N ILE A 212 -9.34 -10.63 -0.97
CA ILE A 212 -9.09 -9.20 -0.76
C ILE A 212 -9.86 -8.36 -1.78
N VAL A 213 -9.72 -8.66 -3.08
CA VAL A 213 -10.41 -7.90 -4.14
C VAL A 213 -11.94 -7.96 -3.99
N GLN A 214 -12.50 -9.12 -3.65
CA GLN A 214 -13.94 -9.27 -3.45
C GLN A 214 -14.45 -8.42 -2.29
N LEU A 215 -13.74 -8.43 -1.16
CA LEU A 215 -14.10 -7.64 0.02
C LEU A 215 -14.01 -6.14 -0.24
N VAL A 216 -12.95 -5.70 -0.94
CA VAL A 216 -12.76 -4.30 -1.37
C VAL A 216 -13.87 -3.84 -2.31
N LYS A 217 -14.23 -4.65 -3.32
CA LYS A 217 -15.39 -4.35 -4.18
C LYS A 217 -16.70 -4.33 -3.39
N GLY A 218 -16.81 -5.15 -2.35
CA GLY A 218 -17.92 -5.09 -1.41
C GLY A 218 -18.05 -3.70 -0.79
N LEU A 219 -16.95 -3.14 -0.27
CA LEU A 219 -16.94 -1.79 0.33
C LEU A 219 -17.40 -0.70 -0.64
N ALA A 220 -17.03 -0.81 -1.92
CA ALA A 220 -17.43 0.14 -2.95
C ALA A 220 -18.96 0.21 -3.18
N ASN A 221 -19.66 -0.90 -2.93
CA ASN A 221 -21.10 -1.01 -3.11
C ASN A 221 -21.91 -0.63 -1.84
N SER A 222 -21.26 -0.10 -0.81
CA SER A 222 -21.89 0.35 0.43
C SER A 222 -21.86 1.88 0.53
N ASP A 223 -22.86 2.48 1.20
CA ASP A 223 -22.95 3.92 1.47
C ASP A 223 -21.75 4.49 2.27
N ALA A 224 -20.85 3.62 2.74
CA ALA A 224 -19.56 3.94 3.36
C ALA A 224 -18.45 4.33 2.36
N SER A 225 -18.80 4.57 1.09
CA SER A 225 -17.88 4.93 0.00
C SER A 225 -17.05 6.20 0.22
N SER A 226 -17.30 6.94 1.31
CA SER A 226 -16.58 8.17 1.68
C SER A 226 -15.80 8.07 3.00
N ASP A 227 -15.67 6.87 3.58
CA ASP A 227 -14.96 6.67 4.85
C ASP A 227 -13.43 6.60 4.66
N ILE A 228 -12.68 7.44 5.37
CA ILE A 228 -11.20 7.52 5.30
C ILE A 228 -10.54 6.22 5.79
N PRO A 229 -10.93 5.64 6.96
CA PRO A 229 -10.51 4.31 7.37
C PRO A 229 -10.60 3.24 6.28
N ALA A 230 -11.71 3.18 5.53
CA ALA A 230 -11.86 2.22 4.46
C ALA A 230 -10.84 2.43 3.33
N MET A 231 -10.59 3.69 2.95
CA MET A 231 -9.55 4.06 1.99
C MET A 231 -8.14 3.61 2.44
N MET A 232 -7.82 3.81 3.72
CA MET A 232 -6.52 3.39 4.28
C MET A 232 -6.32 1.87 4.22
N VAL A 233 -7.35 1.09 4.61
CA VAL A 233 -7.30 -0.38 4.55
C VAL A 233 -7.16 -0.87 3.10
N MET A 234 -7.88 -0.25 2.15
CA MET A 234 -7.72 -0.55 0.73
C MET A 234 -6.29 -0.25 0.23
N GLY A 235 -5.71 0.89 0.63
CA GLY A 235 -4.32 1.24 0.30
C GLY A 235 -3.31 0.23 0.84
N GLN A 236 -3.46 -0.20 2.10
CA GLN A 236 -2.64 -1.24 2.70
C GLN A 236 -2.80 -2.58 1.95
N ALA A 237 -4.04 -2.98 1.64
CA ALA A 237 -4.31 -4.21 0.91
C ALA A 237 -3.64 -4.22 -0.46
N ARG A 238 -3.72 -3.12 -1.21
CA ARG A 238 -3.00 -2.93 -2.48
C ARG A 238 -1.49 -3.09 -2.30
N GLN A 239 -0.91 -2.41 -1.32
CA GLN A 239 0.53 -2.45 -1.06
C GLN A 239 1.01 -3.89 -0.80
N VAL A 240 0.28 -4.65 0.01
CA VAL A 240 0.63 -6.05 0.28
C VAL A 240 0.46 -6.90 -0.97
N LEU A 241 -0.61 -6.72 -1.75
CA LEU A 241 -0.76 -7.43 -3.02
C LEU A 241 0.43 -7.20 -3.97
N THR A 242 0.89 -5.96 -4.11
CA THR A 242 2.09 -5.65 -4.90
C THR A 242 3.36 -6.27 -4.30
N GLN A 243 3.51 -6.25 -2.97
CA GLN A 243 4.67 -6.86 -2.30
C GLN A 243 4.81 -8.37 -2.56
N PHE A 244 3.69 -9.06 -2.80
CA PHE A 244 3.61 -10.50 -3.07
C PHE A 244 3.36 -10.80 -4.56
N ASP A 245 3.69 -9.88 -5.47
CA ASP A 245 3.61 -10.05 -6.93
C ASP A 245 2.18 -10.34 -7.48
N HIS A 246 1.14 -9.86 -6.78
CA HIS A 246 -0.27 -9.96 -7.19
C HIS A 246 -0.76 -8.69 -7.89
N ASP A 247 -0.10 -8.32 -9.00
CA ASP A 247 -0.31 -7.04 -9.69
C ASP A 247 -1.74 -6.86 -10.25
N THR A 248 -2.37 -7.95 -10.68
CA THR A 248 -3.74 -7.90 -11.23
C THR A 248 -4.74 -7.53 -10.14
N GLU A 249 -4.63 -8.16 -8.98
CA GLU A 249 -5.42 -7.87 -7.80
C GLU A 249 -5.11 -6.49 -7.22
N ALA A 250 -3.83 -6.11 -7.15
CA ALA A 250 -3.41 -4.78 -6.72
C ALA A 250 -4.03 -3.68 -7.61
N LYS A 251 -4.04 -3.88 -8.93
CA LYS A 251 -4.70 -2.99 -9.89
C LYS A 251 -6.21 -2.92 -9.65
N ALA A 252 -6.87 -4.04 -9.36
CA ALA A 252 -8.31 -4.03 -9.08
C ALA A 252 -8.65 -3.23 -7.81
N VAL A 253 -7.87 -3.37 -6.74
CA VAL A 253 -8.02 -2.59 -5.51
C VAL A 253 -7.79 -1.11 -5.78
N ARG A 254 -6.74 -0.79 -6.54
CA ARG A 254 -6.44 0.58 -6.97
C ARG A 254 -7.59 1.23 -7.73
N ASP A 255 -8.09 0.56 -8.76
CA ASP A 255 -9.16 1.11 -9.61
C ASP A 255 -10.42 1.38 -8.75
N THR A 256 -10.66 0.55 -7.74
CA THR A 256 -11.73 0.76 -6.74
C THR A 256 -11.48 2.00 -5.87
N ILE A 257 -10.25 2.25 -5.40
CA ILE A 257 -9.91 3.47 -4.64
C ILE A 257 -10.15 4.72 -5.49
N ILE A 258 -9.74 4.70 -6.76
CA ILE A 258 -9.92 5.84 -7.68
C ILE A 258 -11.43 6.07 -7.90
N GLU A 259 -12.18 5.02 -8.22
CA GLU A 259 -13.63 5.11 -8.47
C GLU A 259 -14.39 5.72 -7.29
N LEU A 260 -14.00 5.39 -6.05
CA LEU A 260 -14.70 5.86 -4.86
C LEU A 260 -14.31 7.28 -4.42
N TYR A 261 -13.04 7.66 -4.57
CA TYR A 261 -12.50 8.84 -3.88
C TYR A 261 -11.89 9.91 -4.80
N ALA A 262 -11.65 9.64 -6.09
CA ALA A 262 -11.01 10.61 -6.98
C ALA A 262 -11.85 11.87 -7.20
N ASP A 263 -13.18 11.72 -7.27
CA ASP A 263 -14.12 12.83 -7.44
C ASP A 263 -14.67 13.36 -6.09
N SER A 264 -14.00 13.06 -4.98
CA SER A 264 -14.41 13.54 -3.66
C SER A 264 -14.46 15.07 -3.63
N SER A 265 -15.51 15.62 -3.01
CA SER A 265 -15.64 17.06 -2.80
C SER A 265 -14.57 17.64 -1.88
N ASP A 266 -13.88 16.80 -1.11
CA ASP A 266 -12.74 17.18 -0.29
C ASP A 266 -11.42 16.95 -1.08
N PRO A 267 -10.68 18.03 -1.43
CA PRO A 267 -9.41 17.91 -2.15
C PRO A 267 -8.34 17.10 -1.41
N GLN A 268 -8.37 17.03 -0.08
CA GLN A 268 -7.41 16.23 0.69
C GLN A 268 -7.71 14.74 0.57
N ILE A 269 -8.99 14.35 0.54
CA ILE A 269 -9.40 12.96 0.34
C ILE A 269 -9.02 12.50 -1.07
N ALA A 270 -9.31 13.31 -2.10
CA ALA A 270 -8.92 13.00 -3.47
C ALA A 270 -7.39 12.86 -3.63
N LYS A 271 -6.62 13.75 -2.99
CA LYS A 271 -5.15 13.67 -2.98
C LYS A 271 -4.64 12.41 -2.27
N MET A 272 -5.22 12.08 -1.11
CA MET A 272 -4.85 10.89 -0.35
C MET A 272 -5.19 9.60 -1.13
N ALA A 273 -6.34 9.57 -1.79
CA ALA A 273 -6.74 8.47 -2.66
C ALA A 273 -5.75 8.27 -3.81
N ALA A 274 -5.31 9.35 -4.46
CA ALA A 274 -4.28 9.28 -5.50
C ALA A 274 -2.95 8.72 -4.96
N GLN A 275 -2.54 9.10 -3.75
CA GLN A 275 -1.34 8.57 -3.09
C GLN A 275 -1.47 7.08 -2.75
N LEU A 276 -2.60 6.66 -2.19
CA LEU A 276 -2.87 5.27 -1.76
C LEU A 276 -3.13 4.32 -2.93
N ALA A 277 -3.74 4.82 -4.00
CA ALA A 277 -3.80 4.14 -5.31
C ALA A 277 -2.40 3.99 -5.92
N GLY A 278 -1.40 4.71 -5.40
CA GLY A 278 0.00 4.65 -5.76
C GLY A 278 0.35 5.55 -6.92
N ASN A 279 1.66 5.79 -7.07
CA ASN A 279 2.23 6.45 -8.23
C ASN A 279 2.25 5.51 -9.45
N VAL A 280 1.08 5.03 -9.86
CA VAL A 280 0.79 4.28 -11.11
C VAL A 280 1.45 4.87 -12.34
N GLN A 281 1.69 6.18 -12.28
CA GLN A 281 2.11 6.97 -13.42
C GLN A 281 3.55 6.66 -13.83
N PHE A 282 4.40 6.22 -12.89
CA PHE A 282 5.72 5.70 -13.21
C PHE A 282 5.64 4.24 -13.62
N ASP A 283 4.80 3.40 -12.98
CA ASP A 283 4.73 1.95 -13.27
C ASP A 283 4.47 1.62 -14.75
N GLU A 284 3.51 2.27 -15.41
CA GLU A 284 3.26 2.00 -16.84
C GLU A 284 4.40 2.52 -17.73
N ILE A 285 5.01 3.65 -17.36
CA ILE A 285 6.17 4.17 -18.07
C ILE A 285 7.39 3.28 -17.87
N ASP A 286 7.66 2.82 -16.65
CA ASP A 286 8.74 1.90 -16.30
C ASP A 286 8.54 0.57 -17.01
N ARG A 287 7.31 0.05 -17.06
CA ARG A 287 6.96 -1.17 -17.79
C ARG A 287 7.26 -1.01 -19.29
N LEU A 288 6.81 0.09 -19.90
CA LEU A 288 7.08 0.36 -21.31
C LEU A 288 8.59 0.57 -21.55
N LEU A 289 9.27 1.34 -20.71
CA LEU A 289 10.70 1.57 -20.82
C LEU A 289 11.49 0.26 -20.74
N GLN A 290 11.11 -0.65 -19.84
CA GLN A 290 11.70 -1.98 -19.73
C GLN A 290 11.49 -2.82 -20.99
N GLN A 291 10.28 -2.82 -21.57
CA GLN A 291 10.00 -3.49 -22.85
C GLN A 291 10.91 -2.98 -23.98
N ALA A 292 11.15 -1.67 -24.04
CA ALA A 292 12.06 -1.10 -25.03
C ALA A 292 13.51 -1.54 -24.82
N ILE A 293 13.98 -1.60 -23.56
CA ILE A 293 15.32 -2.07 -23.20
C ILE A 293 15.51 -3.53 -23.62
N GLU A 294 14.47 -4.34 -23.46
CA GLU A 294 14.44 -5.76 -23.86
C GLU A 294 14.34 -5.96 -25.37
N GLY A 295 14.21 -4.88 -26.14
CA GLY A 295 14.14 -4.90 -27.60
C GLY A 295 12.74 -5.17 -28.14
N GLU A 296 11.70 -5.10 -27.32
CA GLU A 296 10.32 -5.17 -27.77
C GLU A 296 9.92 -3.90 -28.51
N SER A 297 9.01 -4.05 -29.48
CA SER A 297 8.44 -2.92 -30.21
C SER A 297 7.30 -2.29 -29.40
N ILE A 298 7.45 -1.01 -29.10
CA ILE A 298 6.42 -0.21 -28.44
C ILE A 298 5.76 0.69 -29.47
N GLU A 299 4.43 0.73 -29.46
CA GLU A 299 3.68 1.69 -30.27
C GLU A 299 3.87 3.11 -29.71
N THR A 300 4.33 4.04 -30.54
CA THR A 300 4.58 5.44 -30.16
C THR A 300 3.37 6.11 -29.52
N ARG A 301 2.16 5.79 -30.00
CA ARG A 301 0.93 6.31 -29.42
C ARG A 301 0.72 5.83 -27.99
N LYS A 302 0.92 4.55 -27.73
CA LYS A 302 0.78 3.97 -26.39
C LYS A 302 1.77 4.61 -25.41
N TRP A 303 2.99 4.86 -25.86
CA TRP A 303 3.99 5.59 -25.08
C TRP A 303 3.55 7.04 -24.81
N ALA A 304 3.14 7.77 -25.84
CA ALA A 304 2.69 9.16 -25.69
C ALA A 304 1.49 9.29 -24.75
N ASP A 305 0.52 8.39 -24.82
CA ASP A 305 -0.64 8.38 -23.92
C ASP A 305 -0.20 8.15 -22.46
N ALA A 306 0.82 7.32 -22.21
CA ALA A 306 1.37 7.11 -20.87
C ALA A 306 2.12 8.33 -20.33
N VAL A 307 2.92 8.99 -21.19
CA VAL A 307 3.60 10.25 -20.84
C VAL A 307 2.61 11.37 -20.54
N ASP A 308 1.56 11.52 -21.34
CA ASP A 308 0.50 12.52 -21.11
C ASP A 308 -0.21 12.30 -19.76
N ALA A 309 -0.52 11.04 -19.44
CA ALA A 309 -1.12 10.68 -18.16
C ALA A 309 -0.20 11.03 -16.98
N LEU A 310 1.11 10.74 -17.08
CA LEU A 310 2.09 11.11 -16.06
C LEU A 310 2.25 12.63 -15.92
N LEU A 311 2.31 13.35 -17.04
CA LEU A 311 2.47 14.82 -17.03
C LEU A 311 1.23 15.54 -16.52
N THR A 312 0.03 15.02 -16.79
CA THR A 312 -1.22 15.58 -16.30
C THR A 312 -1.33 15.45 -14.79
N ALA A 313 -0.88 14.31 -14.24
CA ALA A 313 -1.11 14.00 -12.85
C ALA A 313 0.09 14.30 -11.93
N SER A 314 1.31 14.46 -12.46
CA SER A 314 2.49 14.94 -11.71
C SER A 314 3.33 15.94 -12.52
N PRO A 315 2.85 17.19 -12.73
CA PRO A 315 3.55 18.22 -13.51
C PRO A 315 4.70 18.89 -12.74
N ASP A 316 5.61 18.11 -12.17
CA ASP A 316 6.73 18.57 -11.35
C ASP A 316 8.10 18.35 -12.01
N LEU A 317 9.14 18.94 -11.41
CA LEU A 317 10.51 18.89 -11.93
C LEU A 317 11.09 17.48 -11.98
N GLN A 318 10.75 16.62 -11.01
CA GLN A 318 11.28 15.25 -10.96
C GLN A 318 10.71 14.43 -12.11
N THR A 319 9.41 14.56 -12.39
CA THR A 319 8.76 13.93 -13.55
C THR A 319 9.39 14.39 -14.87
N VAL A 320 9.65 15.69 -15.02
CA VAL A 320 10.32 16.24 -16.21
C VAL A 320 11.72 15.65 -16.39
N GLN A 321 12.52 15.58 -15.33
CA GLN A 321 13.88 15.02 -15.37
C GLN A 321 13.87 13.52 -15.70
N TYR A 322 12.93 12.79 -15.11
CA TYR A 322 12.75 11.36 -15.38
C TYR A 322 12.39 11.11 -16.86
N LEU A 323 11.39 11.82 -17.39
CA LEU A 323 10.97 11.69 -18.79
C LEU A 323 12.07 12.12 -19.76
N ALA A 324 12.82 13.18 -19.45
CA ALA A 324 13.98 13.59 -20.24
C ALA A 324 15.08 12.52 -20.26
N GLY A 325 15.29 11.80 -19.13
CA GLY A 325 16.18 10.66 -19.03
C GLY A 325 15.72 9.46 -19.86
N ALA A 326 14.44 9.10 -19.80
CA ALA A 326 13.85 8.04 -20.61
C ALA A 326 13.96 8.35 -22.12
N ALA A 327 13.72 9.60 -22.53
CA ALA A 327 13.89 10.03 -23.91
C ALA A 327 15.35 9.88 -24.40
N LEU A 328 16.33 10.26 -23.57
CA LEU A 328 17.75 10.04 -23.87
C LEU A 328 18.09 8.55 -24.01
N GLN A 329 17.47 7.69 -23.20
CA GLN A 329 17.66 6.24 -23.29
C GLN A 329 17.13 5.68 -24.61
N PHE A 330 15.96 6.13 -25.07
CA PHE A 330 15.44 5.75 -26.40
C PHE A 330 16.34 6.21 -27.55
N GLU A 331 16.95 7.40 -27.46
CA GLU A 331 17.96 7.82 -28.43
C GLU A 331 19.12 6.80 -28.50
N GLY A 332 19.59 6.31 -27.35
CA GLY A 332 20.63 5.29 -27.27
C GLY A 332 20.21 3.92 -27.82
N LEU A 333 18.92 3.59 -27.76
CA LEU A 333 18.33 2.36 -28.30
C LEU A 333 17.93 2.50 -29.79
N ASN A 334 18.19 3.64 -30.43
CA ASN A 334 17.74 3.99 -31.78
C ASN A 334 16.20 4.00 -31.95
N GLN A 335 15.45 4.19 -30.86
CA GLN A 335 13.98 4.33 -30.86
C GLN A 335 13.58 5.81 -30.94
N TYR A 336 13.98 6.49 -32.01
CA TYR A 336 13.87 7.95 -32.12
C TYR A 336 12.43 8.47 -32.08
N ASP A 337 11.46 7.69 -32.56
CA ASP A 337 10.04 8.08 -32.53
C ASP A 337 9.52 8.22 -31.09
N LEU A 338 9.96 7.36 -30.16
CA LEU A 338 9.58 7.45 -28.74
C LEU A 338 10.27 8.63 -28.04
N ALA A 339 11.54 8.87 -28.37
CA ALA A 339 12.26 10.03 -27.86
C ALA A 339 11.59 11.34 -28.31
N GLU A 340 11.22 11.43 -29.59
CA GLU A 340 10.56 12.61 -30.16
C GLU A 340 9.21 12.88 -29.51
N ALA A 341 8.37 11.85 -29.36
CA ALA A 341 7.07 11.98 -28.69
C ALA A 341 7.22 12.56 -27.28
N THR A 342 8.18 12.05 -26.49
CA THR A 342 8.44 12.55 -25.13
C THR A 342 8.85 14.02 -25.13
N TYR A 343 9.81 14.41 -25.97
CA TYR A 343 10.27 15.80 -26.02
C TYR A 343 9.18 16.77 -26.48
N SER A 344 8.35 16.36 -27.45
CA SER A 344 7.23 17.18 -27.93
C SER A 344 6.21 17.44 -26.82
N GLN A 345 5.81 16.42 -26.06
CA GLN A 345 4.87 16.58 -24.95
C GLN A 345 5.44 17.42 -23.81
N LEU A 346 6.71 17.24 -23.47
CA LEU A 346 7.39 18.08 -22.48
C LEU A 346 7.40 19.56 -22.89
N GLN A 347 7.67 19.86 -24.17
CA GLN A 347 7.64 21.24 -24.68
C GLN A 347 6.23 21.83 -24.70
N GLU A 348 5.22 21.04 -25.05
CA GLU A 348 3.82 21.47 -25.08
C GLU A 348 3.30 21.78 -23.67
N GLN A 349 3.63 20.92 -22.70
CA GLN A 349 3.16 21.05 -21.32
C GLN A 349 3.89 22.14 -20.52
N PHE A 350 5.18 22.39 -20.81
CA PHE A 350 6.00 23.36 -20.08
C PHE A 350 6.64 24.42 -21.00
N PRO A 351 5.84 25.30 -21.62
CA PRO A 351 6.35 26.27 -22.60
C PRO A 351 7.11 27.46 -21.98
N ASP A 352 6.95 27.74 -20.67
CA ASP A 352 7.53 28.93 -20.03
C ASP A 352 9.00 28.71 -19.59
N PRO A 353 9.99 29.36 -20.25
CA PRO A 353 11.41 29.27 -19.91
C PRO A 353 11.78 29.79 -18.52
N ASN A 354 10.91 30.54 -17.86
CA ASN A 354 11.22 31.15 -16.56
C ASN A 354 10.92 30.21 -15.38
N THR A 355 10.25 29.09 -15.63
CA THR A 355 9.93 28.08 -14.63
C THR A 355 11.05 27.04 -14.52
N ALA A 356 11.23 26.42 -13.35
CA ALA A 356 12.25 25.37 -13.17
C ALA A 356 12.03 24.20 -14.14
N THR A 357 10.78 23.77 -14.33
CA THR A 357 10.39 22.72 -15.28
C THR A 357 10.66 23.14 -16.73
N GLY A 358 10.27 24.35 -17.14
CA GLY A 358 10.53 24.84 -18.49
C GLY A 358 12.03 25.01 -18.80
N GLN A 359 12.86 25.41 -17.82
CA GLN A 359 14.32 25.45 -17.99
C GLN A 359 14.91 24.07 -18.23
N GLU A 360 14.46 23.07 -17.46
CA GLU A 360 14.89 21.69 -17.62
C GLU A 360 14.48 21.12 -18.98
N VAL A 361 13.23 21.34 -19.41
CA VAL A 361 12.77 20.95 -20.74
C VAL A 361 13.64 21.58 -21.83
N GLN A 362 13.92 22.88 -21.75
CA GLN A 362 14.76 23.56 -22.73
C GLN A 362 16.21 23.07 -22.72
N LEU A 363 16.74 22.70 -21.56
CA LEU A 363 18.06 22.11 -21.44
C LEU A 363 18.09 20.75 -22.15
N ALA A 364 17.12 19.88 -21.86
CA ALA A 364 17.02 18.55 -22.45
C ALA A 364 16.86 18.60 -23.98
N VAL A 365 16.02 19.51 -24.48
CA VAL A 365 15.79 19.72 -25.93
C VAL A 365 17.05 20.24 -26.61
N ARG A 366 17.71 21.27 -26.05
CA ARG A 366 18.99 21.77 -26.60
C ARG A 366 20.07 20.70 -26.60
N ALA A 367 20.11 19.86 -25.58
CA ALA A 367 21.04 18.75 -25.52
C ALA A 367 20.76 17.71 -26.62
N ARG A 368 19.50 17.40 -26.91
CA ARG A 368 19.10 16.56 -28.06
C ARG A 368 19.56 17.17 -29.37
N GLU A 369 19.21 18.44 -29.62
CA GLU A 369 19.60 19.14 -30.85
C GLU A 369 21.12 19.10 -31.05
N SER A 370 21.89 19.36 -30.00
CA SER A 370 23.36 19.29 -30.02
C SER A 370 23.87 17.88 -30.37
N ARG A 371 23.22 16.81 -29.87
CA ARG A 371 23.57 15.42 -30.21
C ARG A 371 23.23 15.10 -31.66
N VAL A 372 22.03 15.43 -32.12
CA VAL A 372 21.61 15.25 -33.52
C VAL A 372 22.55 15.99 -34.47
N ASP A 373 22.97 17.19 -34.09
CA ASP A 373 23.94 17.97 -34.86
C ASP A 373 25.35 17.38 -34.83
N ALA A 374 25.76 16.68 -33.79
CA ALA A 374 27.10 16.12 -33.69
C ALA A 374 27.22 14.75 -34.38
N ILE A 375 26.16 13.93 -34.33
CA ILE A 375 26.16 12.56 -34.86
C ILE A 375 26.33 12.58 -36.39
N GLY A 376 27.32 11.83 -36.88
CA GLY A 376 27.61 11.70 -38.31
C GLY A 376 28.42 12.85 -38.93
N LYS A 377 28.72 13.92 -38.18
CA LYS A 377 29.66 14.95 -38.63
C LYS A 377 31.11 14.50 -38.42
N THR A 378 31.98 14.88 -39.35
CA THR A 378 33.43 14.66 -39.18
C THR A 378 33.90 15.45 -37.97
N PHE A 379 34.36 14.75 -36.95
CA PHE A 379 35.05 15.38 -35.83
C PHE A 379 36.44 15.80 -36.29
N ASP A 380 36.66 17.09 -36.53
CA ASP A 380 37.96 17.67 -36.85
C ASP A 380 38.21 18.86 -35.91
N PRO A 381 38.71 18.60 -34.69
CA PRO A 381 38.86 19.63 -33.69
C PRO A 381 40.01 20.58 -34.06
N ASP A 382 39.74 21.89 -34.03
CA ASP A 382 40.78 22.92 -34.15
C ASP A 382 41.56 23.05 -32.81
N LEU A 383 42.30 21.99 -32.50
CA LEU A 383 43.11 21.88 -31.29
C LEU A 383 44.58 21.75 -31.65
N LYS A 384 45.44 22.23 -30.76
CA LYS A 384 46.89 22.01 -30.87
C LYS A 384 47.27 20.74 -30.12
N SER A 385 48.17 19.97 -30.71
CA SER A 385 48.88 18.87 -30.06
C SER A 385 49.78 19.39 -28.92
N ILE A 386 50.23 18.48 -28.05
CA ILE A 386 51.10 18.78 -26.88
C ILE A 386 52.44 19.40 -27.32
N ASP A 387 52.89 19.13 -28.55
CA ASP A 387 54.09 19.70 -29.17
C ASP A 387 53.82 21.03 -29.92
N GLY A 388 52.57 21.52 -29.91
CA GLY A 388 52.16 22.78 -30.54
C GLY A 388 51.83 22.66 -32.04
N GLY A 389 51.90 21.46 -32.63
CA GLY A 389 51.43 21.20 -33.99
C GLY A 389 49.89 21.24 -34.08
N GLU A 390 49.35 21.53 -35.27
CA GLU A 390 47.91 21.41 -35.52
C GLU A 390 47.49 19.94 -35.44
N LEU A 391 46.43 19.64 -34.68
CA LEU A 391 45.88 18.30 -34.57
C LEU A 391 44.80 18.12 -35.63
N SER A 392 45.08 17.42 -36.72
CA SER A 392 44.04 17.04 -37.68
C SER A 392 43.59 15.59 -37.44
N ILE A 393 42.28 15.34 -37.51
CA ILE A 393 41.76 13.97 -37.40
C ILE A 393 42.24 13.08 -38.56
N ALA A 394 42.59 13.69 -39.70
CA ALA A 394 43.05 12.99 -40.88
C ALA A 394 44.32 12.14 -40.61
N ASP A 395 45.19 12.59 -39.71
CA ASP A 395 46.43 11.91 -39.33
C ASP A 395 46.21 10.61 -38.53
N TYR A 396 44.99 10.45 -38.01
CA TYR A 396 44.55 9.33 -37.18
C TYR A 396 43.57 8.39 -37.90
N ARG A 397 43.09 8.75 -39.10
CA ARG A 397 42.16 7.92 -39.89
C ARG A 397 42.82 6.56 -40.24
N GLY A 398 42.16 5.45 -39.85
CA GLY A 398 42.66 4.09 -40.07
C GLY A 398 43.65 3.59 -39.01
N LYS A 399 43.97 4.41 -38.01
CA LYS A 399 44.68 4.00 -36.78
C LYS A 399 43.72 3.83 -35.59
N ILE A 400 42.50 4.34 -35.73
CA ILE A 400 41.39 4.31 -34.76
C ILE A 400 40.19 3.68 -35.45
#